data_AF-A0A1Q7G4P0-F1
#
_entry.id   AF-A0A1Q7G4P0-F1
#
_cell.length_a   1.000
_cell.length_b   1.000
_cell.length_c   1.000
_cell.angle_alpha   90.00
_cell.angle_beta   90.00
_cell.angle_gamma   90.00
#
_symmetry.space_group_name_H-M   'P 1'
#
loop_
_entity.id
_entity.type
_entity.pdbx_description
1 polymer ?
#
loop_
_entity_poly.entity_id
_entity_poly.type
_entity_poly.pdbx_seq_one_letter_code
_entity_poly.pdbx_strand_id
1 'polypeptide(L)'
;MNAPVERSVGTVGAERVEQFEGTVLSGVGEGAYFLGVGWVQDQIRRIAGFDPYPGTLNVRLLDTDRLVRWREIRKSAGVALTPPAPETCGGRLLPALVEGRIQAAVVIPDVTRYEDAILEVIAPVRLRAVLGLRDGDRVRLSIERMR
;
A
#
# COMPACT_ATOMS: atom_id res chain seq x y z
N MET A 1 1.09 -45.32 27.93
CA MET A 1 1.28 -43.91 28.33
C MET A 1 2.13 -43.24 27.26
N ASN A 2 1.51 -42.64 26.26
CA ASN A 2 2.20 -41.90 25.20
C ASN A 2 1.80 -40.43 25.33
N ALA A 3 2.76 -39.59 25.74
CA ALA A 3 2.63 -38.15 25.69
C ALA A 3 2.69 -37.68 24.22
N PRO A 4 1.89 -36.70 23.80
CA PRO A 4 1.97 -36.15 22.46
C PRO A 4 3.18 -35.25 22.31
N VAL A 5 3.93 -35.44 21.23
CA VAL A 5 5.03 -34.56 20.79
C VAL A 5 4.42 -33.24 20.32
N GLU A 6 4.65 -32.17 21.08
CA GLU A 6 4.38 -30.80 20.65
C GLU A 6 5.26 -30.48 19.45
N ARG A 7 4.64 -30.30 18.28
CA ARG A 7 5.31 -29.73 17.12
C ARG A 7 5.42 -28.22 17.35
N SER A 8 6.63 -27.78 17.65
CA SER A 8 7.01 -26.37 17.69
C SER A 8 6.71 -25.75 16.33
N VAL A 9 5.63 -24.96 16.26
CA VAL A 9 5.37 -24.07 15.12
C VAL A 9 6.45 -23.00 15.17
N GLY A 10 7.32 -23.02 14.15
CA GLY A 10 8.39 -22.06 14.00
C GLY A 10 7.86 -20.63 14.02
N THR A 11 8.49 -19.79 14.83
CA THR A 11 8.24 -18.36 14.93
C THR A 11 8.51 -17.69 13.58
N VAL A 12 7.45 -17.39 12.82
CA VAL A 12 7.53 -16.43 11.72
C VAL A 12 7.85 -15.09 12.37
N GLY A 13 9.00 -14.49 12.00
CA GLY A 13 9.46 -13.24 12.59
C GLY A 13 8.37 -12.17 12.50
N ALA A 14 8.06 -11.53 13.63
CA ALA A 14 6.97 -10.57 13.72
C ALA A 14 7.07 -9.49 12.61
N GLU A 15 6.12 -9.51 11.68
CA GLU A 15 5.92 -8.42 10.72
C GLU A 15 5.71 -7.13 11.52
N ARG A 16 6.60 -6.14 11.35
CA ARG A 16 6.40 -4.84 11.99
C ARG A 16 5.33 -4.10 11.21
N VAL A 17 4.16 -3.98 11.82
CA VAL A 17 3.08 -3.10 11.35
C VAL A 17 3.36 -1.68 11.83
N GLU A 18 3.40 -0.74 10.89
CA GLU A 18 3.54 0.69 11.16
C GLU A 18 2.21 1.40 10.88
N GLN A 19 1.76 2.22 11.83
CA GLN A 19 0.48 2.93 11.72
C GLN A 19 0.66 4.39 11.32
N PHE A 20 -0.12 4.80 10.32
CA PHE A 20 -0.18 6.15 9.79
C PHE A 20 -1.60 6.69 9.88
N GLU A 21 -1.73 7.98 10.18
CA GLU A 21 -2.96 8.73 10.01
C GLU A 21 -2.67 9.90 9.08
N GLY A 22 -3.58 10.17 8.15
CA GLY A 22 -3.45 11.29 7.23
C GLY A 22 -4.79 11.79 6.74
N THR A 23 -4.75 12.85 5.94
CA THR A 23 -5.93 13.46 5.33
C THR A 23 -6.07 13.08 3.87
N VAL A 24 -7.30 12.81 3.48
CA VAL A 24 -7.66 12.47 2.10
C VAL A 24 -7.54 13.70 1.21
N LEU A 25 -6.96 13.51 0.02
CA LEU A 25 -6.82 14.54 -1.01
C LEU A 25 -7.27 14.04 -2.37
N SER A 26 -7.78 14.94 -3.20
CA SER A 26 -7.94 14.69 -4.63
C SER A 26 -6.58 14.75 -5.33
N GLY A 27 -6.30 13.77 -6.18
CA GLY A 27 -5.20 13.82 -7.13
C GLY A 27 -5.65 14.35 -8.49
N VAL A 28 -4.73 14.39 -9.44
CA VAL A 28 -4.99 14.76 -10.85
C VAL A 28 -5.55 13.60 -11.69
N GLY A 29 -5.77 12.43 -11.08
CA GLY A 29 -6.34 11.24 -11.75
C GLY A 29 -5.34 10.36 -12.49
N GLU A 30 -4.03 10.67 -12.45
CA GLU A 30 -3.00 9.91 -13.15
C GLU A 30 -2.86 8.45 -12.67
N GLY A 31 -3.11 8.18 -11.38
CA GLY A 31 -3.02 6.83 -10.82
C GLY A 31 -3.97 5.83 -11.48
N ALA A 32 -5.12 6.27 -11.98
CA ALA A 32 -6.06 5.40 -12.68
C ALA A 32 -5.50 4.87 -14.01
N TYR A 33 -4.68 5.66 -14.71
CA TYR A 33 -4.04 5.22 -15.94
C TYR A 33 -3.03 4.10 -15.67
N PHE A 34 -2.13 4.30 -14.70
CA PHE A 34 -1.12 3.30 -14.33
C PHE A 34 -1.76 1.98 -13.88
N LEU A 35 -2.79 2.05 -13.04
CA LEU A 35 -3.54 0.87 -12.57
C LEU A 35 -4.39 0.21 -13.66
N GLY A 36 -4.66 0.91 -14.77
CA GLY A 36 -5.33 0.35 -15.94
C GLY A 36 -4.42 -0.52 -16.81
N VAL A 37 -3.11 -0.48 -16.60
CA VAL A 37 -2.15 -1.25 -17.42
C VAL A 37 -2.18 -2.73 -17.01
N GLY A 38 -2.35 -3.64 -17.99
CA GLY A 38 -2.56 -5.06 -17.74
C GLY A 38 -1.46 -5.73 -16.89
N TRP A 39 -0.19 -5.47 -17.20
CA TRP A 39 0.92 -6.06 -16.44
C TRP A 39 0.98 -5.56 -14.99
N VAL A 40 0.54 -4.31 -14.74
CA VAL A 40 0.47 -3.72 -13.40
C VAL A 40 -0.61 -4.44 -12.60
N GLN A 41 -1.81 -4.60 -13.17
CA GLN A 41 -2.90 -5.34 -12.53
C GLN A 41 -2.51 -6.79 -12.21
N ASP A 42 -1.87 -7.48 -13.15
CA ASP A 42 -1.44 -8.86 -12.96
C ASP A 42 -0.43 -9.01 -11.81
N GLN A 43 0.49 -8.05 -11.66
CA GLN A 43 1.42 -8.06 -10.54
C GLN A 43 0.75 -7.68 -9.23
N ILE A 44 -0.18 -6.71 -9.21
CA ILE A 44 -0.97 -6.39 -8.02
C ILE A 44 -1.77 -7.62 -7.56
N ARG A 45 -2.43 -8.34 -8.49
CA ARG A 45 -3.15 -9.58 -8.18
C ARG A 45 -2.25 -10.63 -7.53
N ARG A 46 -1.02 -10.81 -8.05
CA ARG A 46 -0.05 -11.77 -7.49
C ARG A 46 0.55 -11.36 -6.15
N ILE A 47 0.88 -10.08 -5.99
CA ILE A 47 1.59 -9.55 -4.82
C ILE A 47 0.62 -9.27 -3.67
N ALA A 48 -0.47 -8.56 -3.97
CA ALA A 48 -1.40 -8.06 -2.97
C ALA A 48 -2.67 -8.93 -2.85
N GLY A 49 -2.88 -9.91 -3.74
CA GLY A 49 -3.97 -10.86 -3.65
C GLY A 49 -5.36 -10.33 -4.04
N PHE A 50 -5.42 -9.17 -4.73
CA PHE A 50 -6.69 -8.57 -5.16
C PHE A 50 -6.60 -7.88 -6.53
N ASP A 51 -7.75 -7.66 -7.15
CA ASP A 51 -7.88 -6.84 -8.36
C ASP A 51 -8.09 -5.37 -7.97
N PRO A 52 -7.21 -4.43 -8.35
CA PRO A 52 -7.32 -3.05 -7.89
C PRO A 52 -8.49 -2.32 -8.55
N TYR A 53 -9.25 -1.55 -7.78
CA TYR A 53 -10.14 -0.53 -8.32
C TYR A 53 -9.31 0.48 -9.16
N PRO A 54 -9.82 0.95 -10.33
CA PRO A 54 -9.08 1.87 -11.20
C PRO A 54 -9.02 3.29 -10.61
N GLY A 55 -8.06 3.49 -9.70
CA GLY A 55 -7.74 4.76 -9.06
C GLY A 55 -7.05 4.58 -7.71
N THR A 56 -6.46 5.67 -7.21
CA THR A 56 -5.79 5.71 -5.91
C THR A 56 -6.57 6.59 -4.93
N LEU A 57 -6.51 6.25 -3.64
CA LEU A 57 -6.81 7.18 -2.56
C LEU A 57 -5.51 7.86 -2.16
N ASN A 58 -5.45 9.18 -2.32
CA ASN A 58 -4.28 9.95 -1.90
C ASN A 58 -4.45 10.38 -0.44
N VAL A 59 -3.47 10.04 0.39
CA VAL A 59 -3.47 10.33 1.83
C VAL A 59 -2.23 11.14 2.17
N ARG A 60 -2.40 12.38 2.62
CA ARG A 60 -1.30 13.23 3.09
C ARG A 60 -1.06 13.00 4.58
N LEU A 61 0.17 12.65 4.92
CA LEU A 61 0.60 12.56 6.32
C LEU A 61 0.65 13.97 6.94
N LEU A 62 0.08 14.12 8.13
CA LEU A 62 0.07 15.38 8.86
C LEU A 62 1.20 15.49 9.90
N ASP A 63 1.69 14.34 10.38
CA ASP A 63 2.63 14.24 11.48
C ASP A 63 4.08 14.14 10.95
N THR A 64 4.94 15.05 11.41
CA THR A 64 6.34 15.14 10.96
C THR A 64 7.16 13.90 11.32
N ASP A 65 6.92 13.30 12.48
CA ASP A 65 7.63 12.09 12.92
C ASP A 65 7.19 10.88 12.08
N ARG A 66 5.89 10.79 11.77
CA ARG A 66 5.35 9.80 10.83
C ARG A 66 5.90 10.01 9.43
N LEU A 67 6.09 11.24 8.99
CA LEU A 67 6.71 11.53 7.69
C LEU A 67 8.16 11.03 7.64
N VAL A 68 8.95 11.21 8.70
CA VAL A 68 10.31 10.66 8.80
C VAL A 68 10.28 9.13 8.71
N ARG A 69 9.41 8.48 9.47
CA ARG A 69 9.24 7.01 9.45
C ARG A 69 8.79 6.52 8.06
N TRP A 70 7.87 7.22 7.41
CA TRP A 70 7.43 6.90 6.05
C TRP A 70 8.57 6.99 5.05
N ARG A 71 9.41 8.04 5.11
CA ARG A 71 10.60 8.18 4.24
C ARG A 71 11.58 7.01 4.39
N GLU A 72 11.74 6.47 5.59
CA GLU A 72 12.57 5.28 5.81
C GLU A 72 11.97 4.02 5.17
N ILE A 73 10.65 3.81 5.36
CA ILE A 73 9.91 2.69 4.77
C ILE A 73 9.98 2.77 3.24
N ARG A 74 9.64 3.93 2.67
CA ARG A 74 9.60 4.17 1.23
C ARG A 74 10.93 3.83 0.54
N LYS A 75 12.07 4.03 1.22
CA LYS A 75 13.40 3.74 0.65
C LYS A 75 13.71 2.25 0.58
N SER A 76 13.26 1.48 1.57
CA SER A 76 13.84 0.17 1.88
C SER A 76 12.86 -1.00 1.89
N ALA A 77 11.56 -0.75 1.77
CA ALA A 77 10.54 -1.77 1.87
C ALA A 77 9.65 -1.84 0.62
N GLY A 78 8.96 -2.96 0.47
CA GLY A 78 7.97 -3.21 -0.56
C GLY A 78 8.44 -4.21 -1.60
N VAL A 79 7.46 -4.86 -2.23
CA VAL A 79 7.67 -5.83 -3.29
C VAL A 79 7.70 -5.11 -4.63
N ALA A 80 8.65 -5.45 -5.49
CA ALA A 80 8.83 -4.77 -6.77
C ALA A 80 7.64 -4.99 -7.73
N LEU A 81 7.20 -3.90 -8.36
CA LEU A 81 6.41 -3.88 -9.58
C LEU A 81 7.35 -3.71 -10.76
N THR A 82 7.72 -4.81 -11.41
CA THR A 82 8.73 -4.83 -12.46
C THR A 82 8.07 -4.78 -13.83
N PRO A 83 8.29 -3.73 -14.64
CA PRO A 83 7.70 -3.67 -15.97
C PRO A 83 8.29 -4.77 -16.88
N PRO A 84 7.48 -5.45 -17.71
CA PRO A 84 8.01 -6.21 -18.83
C PRO A 84 8.66 -5.27 -19.86
N ALA A 85 9.48 -5.78 -20.78
CA ALA A 85 9.94 -4.98 -21.92
C ALA A 85 8.80 -4.84 -22.95
N PRO A 86 8.61 -3.67 -23.58
CA PRO A 86 9.48 -2.49 -23.60
C PRO A 86 9.17 -1.44 -22.52
N GLU A 87 8.27 -1.71 -21.58
CA GLU A 87 7.91 -0.79 -20.51
C GLU A 87 9.09 -0.52 -19.55
N THR A 88 9.18 0.70 -19.04
CA THR A 88 10.32 1.14 -18.21
C THR A 88 9.91 1.71 -16.86
N CYS A 89 8.61 1.94 -16.66
CA CYS A 89 8.07 2.53 -15.44
C CYS A 89 7.61 1.43 -14.48
N GLY A 90 8.39 1.18 -13.43
CA GLY A 90 8.05 0.27 -12.34
C GLY A 90 7.62 0.99 -11.06
N GLY A 91 7.71 0.24 -9.97
CA GLY A 91 7.51 0.78 -8.63
C GLY A 91 7.64 -0.30 -7.57
N ARG A 92 7.05 -0.04 -6.41
CA ARG A 92 6.92 -1.01 -5.31
C ARG A 92 5.52 -0.98 -4.72
N LEU A 93 5.11 -2.12 -4.18
CA LEU A 93 3.89 -2.28 -3.39
C LEU A 93 4.23 -2.59 -1.94
N LEU A 94 3.54 -1.91 -1.04
CA LEU A 94 3.54 -2.22 0.39
C LEU A 94 2.14 -2.67 0.80
N PRO A 95 1.94 -3.91 1.24
CA PRO A 95 0.65 -4.34 1.78
C PRO A 95 0.19 -3.45 2.93
N ALA A 96 -1.11 -3.18 2.96
CA ALA A 96 -1.70 -2.29 3.94
C ALA A 96 -3.15 -2.68 4.30
N LEU A 97 -3.59 -2.21 5.45
CA LEU A 97 -4.99 -2.22 5.88
C LEU A 97 -5.50 -0.79 6.08
N VAL A 98 -6.63 -0.47 5.46
CA VAL A 98 -7.34 0.80 5.65
C VAL A 98 -8.41 0.63 6.72
N GLU A 99 -8.45 1.53 7.69
CA GLU A 99 -9.36 1.49 8.84
C GLU A 99 -9.37 0.13 9.57
N GLY A 100 -8.23 -0.57 9.55
CA GLY A 100 -8.06 -1.88 10.19
C GLY A 100 -8.91 -3.01 9.60
N ARG A 101 -9.53 -2.82 8.44
CA ARG A 101 -10.50 -3.82 7.90
C ARG A 101 -10.50 -3.99 6.37
N ILE A 102 -10.08 -2.99 5.62
CA ILE A 102 -10.08 -3.07 4.15
C ILE A 102 -8.66 -3.38 3.69
N GLN A 103 -8.48 -4.54 3.05
CA GLN A 103 -7.24 -4.91 2.40
C GLN A 103 -6.87 -3.90 1.31
N ALA A 104 -5.61 -3.49 1.31
CA ALA A 104 -5.09 -2.46 0.44
C ALA A 104 -3.59 -2.65 0.21
N ALA A 105 -3.02 -1.80 -0.63
CA ALA A 105 -1.57 -1.63 -0.73
C ALA A 105 -1.24 -0.16 -0.99
N VAL A 106 -0.06 0.27 -0.57
CA VAL A 106 0.52 1.56 -0.97
C VAL A 106 1.39 1.34 -2.21
N VAL A 107 1.12 2.10 -3.26
CA VAL A 107 1.94 2.12 -4.48
C VAL A 107 3.02 3.19 -4.32
N ILE A 108 4.26 2.83 -4.60
CA ILE A 108 5.40 3.75 -4.67
C ILE A 108 5.96 3.67 -6.09
N PRO A 109 5.64 4.63 -6.98
CA PRO A 109 6.22 4.65 -8.33
C PRO A 109 7.72 4.97 -8.30
N ASP A 110 8.49 4.39 -9.22
CA ASP A 110 9.93 4.66 -9.36
C ASP A 110 10.20 6.09 -9.84
N VAL A 111 9.40 6.56 -10.80
CA VAL A 111 9.36 7.97 -11.20
C VAL A 111 8.54 8.73 -10.18
N THR A 112 9.23 9.49 -9.32
CA THR A 112 8.57 10.27 -8.27
C THR A 112 7.87 11.47 -8.91
N ARG A 113 6.54 11.45 -8.93
CA ARG A 113 5.73 12.67 -9.02
C ARG A 113 5.08 12.88 -7.66
N TYR A 114 5.14 14.10 -7.16
CA TYR A 114 4.53 14.57 -5.91
C TYR A 114 5.31 14.33 -4.61
N GLU A 115 4.92 15.15 -3.63
CA GLU A 115 5.49 15.34 -2.29
C GLU A 115 5.64 14.03 -1.53
N ASP A 116 6.81 13.81 -0.89
CA ASP A 116 7.09 12.64 -0.02
C ASP A 116 6.02 12.35 1.04
N ALA A 117 5.14 13.31 1.31
CA ALA A 117 4.08 13.21 2.31
C ALA A 117 2.78 12.57 1.80
N ILE A 118 2.66 12.26 0.50
CA ILE A 118 1.44 11.65 -0.06
C ILE A 118 1.65 10.15 -0.26
N LEU A 119 0.74 9.35 0.32
CA LEU A 119 0.64 7.92 0.10
C LEU A 119 -0.47 7.68 -0.92
N GLU A 120 -0.16 6.90 -1.96
CA GLU A 120 -1.13 6.45 -2.96
C GLU A 120 -1.63 5.06 -2.60
N VAL A 121 -2.87 4.97 -2.11
CA VAL A 121 -3.45 3.71 -1.62
C VAL A 121 -4.35 3.10 -2.67
N ILE A 122 -4.13 1.82 -2.98
CA ILE A 122 -4.98 1.00 -3.85
C ILE A 122 -5.71 -0.06 -3.04
N ALA A 123 -6.90 -0.43 -3.50
CA ALA A 123 -7.76 -1.42 -2.85
C ALA A 123 -8.68 -2.06 -3.91
N PRO A 124 -9.31 -3.21 -3.62
CA PRO A 124 -10.29 -3.81 -4.53
C PRO A 124 -11.60 -3.03 -4.66
N VAL A 125 -11.78 -2.00 -3.85
CA VAL A 125 -12.98 -1.18 -3.79
C VAL A 125 -12.64 0.30 -3.89
N ARG A 126 -13.62 1.10 -4.32
CA ARG A 126 -13.51 2.57 -4.26
C ARG A 126 -13.59 3.03 -2.81
N LEU A 127 -12.44 3.19 -2.15
CA LEU A 127 -12.34 3.53 -0.72
C LEU A 127 -13.21 4.73 -0.32
N ARG A 128 -13.23 5.80 -1.13
CA ARG A 128 -14.09 6.97 -0.88
C ARG A 128 -15.58 6.63 -0.81
N ALA A 129 -16.06 5.76 -1.69
CA ALA A 129 -17.48 5.37 -1.70
C ALA A 129 -17.81 4.47 -0.50
N VAL A 130 -16.94 3.49 -0.21
CA VAL A 130 -17.16 2.53 0.89
C VAL A 130 -17.06 3.18 2.27
N LEU A 131 -16.15 4.14 2.43
CA LEU A 131 -15.89 4.81 3.71
C LEU A 131 -16.58 6.18 3.83
N GLY A 132 -17.24 6.66 2.77
CA GLY A 132 -17.88 7.98 2.76
C GLY A 132 -16.91 9.16 2.78
N LEU A 133 -15.66 8.96 2.34
CA LEU A 133 -14.57 9.95 2.48
C LEU A 133 -14.65 11.08 1.44
N ARG A 134 -14.36 12.29 1.92
CA ARG A 134 -14.17 13.53 1.18
C ARG A 134 -12.76 14.09 1.43
N ASP A 135 -12.39 15.11 0.68
CA ASP A 135 -11.12 15.79 0.91
C ASP A 135 -11.10 16.42 2.30
N GLY A 136 -9.98 16.26 3.00
CA GLY A 136 -9.80 16.69 4.38
C GLY A 136 -10.22 15.66 5.44
N ASP A 137 -10.95 14.61 5.07
CA ASP A 137 -11.30 13.54 6.02
C ASP A 137 -10.06 12.76 6.44
N ARG A 138 -10.07 12.28 7.69
CA ARG A 138 -8.98 11.48 8.24
C ARG A 138 -9.16 10.01 7.90
N VAL A 139 -8.05 9.33 7.63
CA VAL A 139 -8.01 7.88 7.42
C VAL A 139 -6.77 7.28 8.05
N ARG A 140 -6.93 6.10 8.65
CA ARG A 140 -5.83 5.31 9.23
C ARG A 140 -5.38 4.20 8.29
N LEU A 141 -4.07 4.06 8.15
CA LEU A 141 -3.39 3.04 7.38
C LEU A 141 -2.49 2.22 8.31
N SER A 142 -2.55 0.90 8.20
CA SER A 142 -1.57 -0.02 8.81
C SER A 142 -0.73 -0.59 7.68
N ILE A 143 0.58 -0.39 7.71
CA ILE A 143 1.50 -0.85 6.65
C ILE A 143 2.38 -1.95 7.21
N GLU A 144 2.41 -3.09 6.52
CA GLU A 144 3.24 -4.24 6.89
C GLU A 144 4.64 -4.09 6.29
N ARG A 145 5.67 -4.15 7.14
CA ARG A 145 7.05 -4.23 6.68
C ARG A 145 7.38 -5.66 6.28
N MET A 146 7.27 -5.94 4.98
CA MET A 146 7.89 -7.12 4.37
C MET A 146 9.38 -6.84 4.14
N ARG A 147 10.25 -7.70 4.69
CA ARG A 147 11.70 -7.68 4.50
C ARG A 147 12.13 -8.68 3.43
#